data_AF-A0A8H6KYJ3-F1
#
_entry.id   AF-A0A8H6KYJ3-F1
#
_cell.length_a   1.000
_cell.length_b   1.000
_cell.length_c   1.000
_cell.angle_alpha   90.00
_cell.angle_beta   90.00
_cell.angle_gamma   90.00
#
_symmetry.space_group_name_H-M   'P 1'
#
loop_
_entity.id
_entity.type
_entity.pdbx_description
1 polymer ?
#
loop_
_entity_poly.entity_id
_entity_poly.type
_entity_poly.pdbx_seq_one_letter_code
_entity_poly.pdbx_strand_id
1 'polypeptide(L)'
;MNAPNAIIKTSAASVAAVPRVRHNPARLRKPSPLPLRPLVPDRFKPPRGEKQVFLPNFTLTFLRTPTQPPHFASFLTPLWLNKLDLKDYLYHLYGVQALRVRSFIIQGKVIRDNRTGRLARAGAAKKMTVEMVQGEEGQGPFVWPEVPDEVLAEDRATQDARDKAVEEQRMRQHPHERYKLDPRDAKGLKERARLLLQGKVRWRPSWEENGGAAAVAMGREG
;
A
#
# COMPACT_ATOMS: atom_id res chain seq x y z
N MET A 1 -37.49 -82.33 -9.03
CA MET A 1 -38.72 -81.74 -8.48
C MET A 1 -38.41 -80.28 -8.15
N ASN A 2 -38.40 -79.42 -9.17
CA ASN A 2 -39.48 -78.49 -9.57
C ASN A 2 -39.75 -77.37 -8.56
N ALA A 3 -39.05 -76.25 -8.74
CA ALA A 3 -39.44 -74.94 -8.27
C ALA A 3 -39.94 -74.12 -9.48
N PRO A 4 -41.14 -73.52 -9.44
CA PRO A 4 -41.50 -72.50 -10.40
C PRO A 4 -41.36 -71.08 -9.83
N ASN A 5 -40.76 -70.25 -10.69
CA ASN A 5 -40.42 -68.84 -10.56
C ASN A 5 -41.60 -67.94 -10.17
N ALA A 6 -41.31 -66.96 -9.31
CA ALA A 6 -42.20 -65.86 -8.97
C ALA A 6 -42.32 -64.89 -10.16
N ILE A 7 -43.53 -64.79 -10.71
CA ILE A 7 -43.89 -63.86 -11.78
C ILE A 7 -44.36 -62.54 -11.17
N ILE A 8 -43.81 -61.47 -11.75
CA ILE A 8 -43.95 -60.06 -11.42
C ILE A 8 -45.42 -59.62 -11.46
N LYS A 9 -45.92 -59.05 -10.36
CA LYS A 9 -47.21 -58.34 -10.32
C LYS A 9 -47.02 -56.91 -10.82
N THR A 10 -47.45 -56.63 -12.05
CA THR A 10 -47.64 -55.28 -12.57
C THR A 10 -48.96 -54.71 -12.04
N SER A 11 -48.88 -53.74 -11.14
CA SER A 11 -50.02 -52.92 -10.70
C SER A 11 -49.95 -51.58 -11.42
N ALA A 12 -50.96 -51.29 -12.24
CA ALA A 12 -51.14 -50.02 -12.91
C ALA A 12 -51.40 -48.91 -11.87
N ALA A 13 -50.38 -48.11 -11.58
CA ALA A 13 -50.51 -46.90 -10.79
C ALA A 13 -51.23 -45.83 -11.63
N SER A 14 -52.29 -45.25 -11.07
CA SER A 14 -53.12 -44.24 -11.72
C SER A 14 -52.30 -42.98 -12.00
N VAL A 15 -52.34 -42.52 -13.25
CA VAL A 15 -51.81 -41.21 -13.65
C VAL A 15 -52.67 -40.14 -12.98
N ALA A 16 -52.16 -39.57 -11.89
CA ALA A 16 -52.75 -38.39 -11.28
C ALA A 16 -52.66 -37.22 -12.27
N ALA A 17 -53.82 -36.71 -12.68
CA ALA A 17 -53.93 -35.56 -13.56
C ALA A 17 -53.26 -34.33 -12.92
N VAL A 18 -52.32 -33.73 -13.65
CA VAL A 18 -51.70 -32.45 -13.28
C VAL A 18 -52.79 -31.37 -13.23
N PRO A 19 -52.92 -30.59 -12.14
CA PRO A 19 -53.92 -29.53 -12.08
C PRO A 19 -53.59 -28.45 -13.12
N ARG A 20 -54.49 -28.28 -14.09
CA ARG A 20 -54.40 -27.23 -15.11
C ARG A 20 -54.60 -25.87 -14.43
N VAL A 21 -53.50 -25.12 -14.24
CA VAL A 21 -53.53 -23.75 -13.72
C VAL A 21 -54.36 -22.89 -14.66
N ARG A 22 -55.61 -22.59 -14.27
CA ARG A 22 -56.46 -21.64 -14.98
C ARG A 22 -55.83 -20.25 -14.82
N HIS A 23 -55.22 -19.75 -15.89
CA HIS A 23 -54.77 -18.38 -15.94
C HIS A 23 -56.00 -17.49 -15.94
N ASN A 24 -56.22 -16.76 -14.85
CA ASN A 24 -57.29 -15.76 -14.77
C ASN A 24 -56.80 -14.49 -15.48
N PRO A 25 -57.38 -14.09 -16.65
CA PRO A 25 -56.88 -12.97 -17.44
C PRO A 25 -57.12 -11.60 -16.78
N ALA A 26 -57.84 -11.53 -15.66
CA ALA A 26 -58.21 -10.27 -15.01
C ALA A 26 -57.19 -9.74 -13.98
N ARG A 27 -56.09 -10.44 -13.69
CA ARG A 27 -55.00 -9.92 -12.82
C ARG A 27 -53.87 -9.36 -13.67
N LEU A 28 -54.14 -8.23 -14.35
CA LEU A 28 -53.08 -7.30 -14.74
C LEU A 28 -52.42 -6.80 -13.45
N ARG A 29 -51.26 -7.37 -13.09
CA ARG A 29 -50.40 -6.77 -12.06
C ARG A 29 -50.05 -5.39 -12.60
N LYS A 30 -50.61 -4.33 -12.00
CA LYS A 30 -50.17 -2.96 -12.27
C LYS A 30 -48.65 -2.97 -12.06
N PRO A 31 -47.82 -2.55 -13.03
CA PRO A 31 -46.40 -2.44 -12.78
C PRO A 31 -46.24 -1.51 -11.57
N SER A 32 -45.52 -1.98 -10.55
CA SER A 32 -45.14 -1.13 -9.43
C SER A 32 -44.54 0.15 -10.01
N PRO A 33 -44.97 1.35 -9.57
CA PRO A 33 -44.33 2.56 -10.01
C PRO A 33 -42.91 2.50 -9.48
N LEU A 34 -41.96 2.14 -10.35
CA LEU A 34 -40.56 2.47 -10.13
C LEU A 34 -40.55 3.98 -9.86
N PRO A 35 -39.78 4.47 -8.86
CA PRO A 35 -39.65 5.91 -8.70
C PRO A 35 -39.16 6.45 -10.04
N LEU A 36 -40.02 7.22 -10.71
CA LEU A 36 -39.67 7.92 -11.92
C LEU A 36 -38.66 8.98 -11.48
N ARG A 37 -37.38 8.59 -11.39
CA ARG A 37 -36.29 9.55 -11.41
C ARG A 37 -36.58 10.40 -12.64
N PRO A 38 -36.67 11.73 -12.50
CA PRO A 38 -36.87 12.58 -13.65
C PRO A 38 -35.76 12.24 -14.65
N LEU A 39 -36.12 12.02 -15.91
CA LEU A 39 -35.21 11.82 -17.03
C LEU A 39 -34.50 13.15 -17.33
N VAL A 40 -33.83 13.72 -16.31
CA VAL A 40 -32.83 14.74 -16.55
C VAL A 40 -31.68 13.98 -17.18
N PRO A 41 -31.29 14.27 -18.44
CA PRO A 41 -30.10 13.67 -19.01
C PRO A 41 -28.97 13.97 -18.03
N ASP A 42 -28.31 12.90 -17.57
CA ASP A 42 -27.16 13.03 -16.68
C ASP A 42 -26.10 13.82 -17.44
N ARG A 43 -26.05 15.13 -17.17
CA ARG A 43 -25.23 16.10 -17.92
C ARG A 43 -23.74 15.77 -17.79
N PHE A 44 -23.39 14.96 -16.79
CA PHE A 44 -22.03 14.61 -16.45
C PHE A 44 -21.64 13.19 -16.88
N LYS A 45 -22.56 12.46 -17.50
CA LYS A 45 -22.28 11.16 -18.11
C LYS A 45 -21.22 11.30 -19.22
N PRO A 46 -20.09 10.57 -19.14
CA PRO A 46 -19.11 10.59 -20.21
C PRO A 46 -19.68 10.02 -21.52
N PRO A 47 -19.18 10.46 -22.68
CA PRO A 47 -19.50 9.83 -23.94
C PRO A 47 -19.06 8.37 -23.89
N ARG A 48 -19.95 7.46 -24.29
CA ARG A 48 -19.70 6.03 -24.25
C ARG A 48 -18.69 5.65 -25.34
N GLY A 49 -17.63 4.96 -24.95
CA GLY A 49 -16.70 4.34 -25.90
C GLY A 49 -17.30 3.13 -26.61
N GLU A 50 -16.86 2.87 -27.84
CA GLU A 50 -17.29 1.69 -28.60
C GLU A 50 -16.69 0.40 -28.03
N LYS A 51 -15.45 0.47 -27.53
CA LYS A 51 -14.74 -0.67 -26.96
C LYS A 51 -15.26 -1.01 -25.57
N GLN A 52 -15.95 -2.14 -25.47
CA GLN A 52 -16.48 -2.64 -24.21
C GLN A 52 -15.43 -3.48 -23.50
N VAL A 53 -15.14 -3.13 -22.25
CA VAL A 53 -14.22 -3.87 -21.38
C VAL A 53 -15.02 -4.42 -20.20
N PHE A 54 -15.31 -5.71 -20.22
CA PHE A 54 -16.11 -6.36 -19.19
C PHE A 54 -15.33 -6.65 -17.91
N LEU A 55 -14.03 -6.95 -18.04
CA LEU A 55 -13.15 -7.36 -16.94
C LEU A 55 -11.89 -6.47 -16.94
N PRO A 56 -11.98 -5.23 -16.44
CA PRO A 56 -10.83 -4.35 -16.34
C PRO A 56 -9.80 -4.92 -15.36
N ASN A 57 -8.56 -5.14 -15.84
CA ASN A 57 -7.45 -5.61 -15.02
C ASN A 57 -6.48 -4.45 -14.70
N PHE A 58 -6.85 -3.65 -13.71
CA PHE A 58 -5.96 -2.63 -13.16
C PHE A 58 -6.39 -2.25 -11.74
N THR A 59 -5.45 -1.66 -11.01
CA THR A 59 -5.69 -1.13 -9.67
C THR A 59 -5.61 0.39 -9.69
N LEU A 60 -6.57 1.05 -9.06
CA LEU A 60 -6.51 2.47 -8.75
C LEU A 60 -6.26 2.63 -7.26
N THR A 61 -5.32 3.51 -6.90
CA THR A 61 -5.06 3.85 -5.50
C THR A 61 -5.61 5.23 -5.23
N PHE A 62 -6.63 5.33 -4.37
CA PHE A 62 -7.18 6.61 -3.95
C PHE A 62 -6.25 7.25 -2.90
N LEU A 63 -5.78 8.47 -3.17
CA LEU A 63 -4.80 9.16 -2.34
C LEU A 63 -5.47 10.13 -1.37
N ARG A 64 -4.96 10.14 -0.13
CA ARG A 64 -5.30 11.16 0.86
C ARG A 64 -4.52 12.45 0.59
N THR A 65 -5.23 13.52 0.24
CA THR A 65 -4.65 14.83 -0.10
C THR A 65 -5.33 15.95 0.69
N PRO A 66 -4.90 16.22 1.94
CA PRO A 66 -5.54 17.21 2.81
C PRO A 66 -5.38 18.65 2.30
N THR A 67 -4.39 18.91 1.43
CA THR A 67 -4.16 20.24 0.83
C THR A 67 -5.07 20.55 -0.34
N GLN A 68 -5.78 19.56 -0.89
CA GLN A 68 -6.69 19.76 -2.01
C GLN A 68 -8.09 20.14 -1.51
N PRO A 69 -8.83 20.98 -2.26
CA PRO A 69 -10.22 21.24 -1.94
C PRO A 69 -11.04 19.93 -1.97
N PRO A 70 -12.10 19.82 -1.16
CA PRO A 70 -12.90 18.59 -1.04
C PRO A 70 -13.58 18.08 -2.33
N HIS A 71 -13.66 18.92 -3.37
CA HIS A 71 -14.17 18.54 -4.69
C HIS A 71 -13.13 17.82 -5.56
N PHE A 72 -11.87 17.79 -5.12
CA PHE A 72 -10.79 17.13 -5.85
C PHE A 72 -10.42 15.79 -5.19
N ALA A 73 -10.37 14.75 -6.01
CA ALA A 73 -9.90 13.43 -5.64
C ALA A 73 -8.64 13.09 -6.45
N SER A 74 -7.59 12.60 -5.80
CA SER A 74 -6.35 12.20 -6.47
C SER A 74 -6.17 10.69 -6.45
N PHE A 75 -5.78 10.11 -7.58
CA PHE A 75 -5.56 8.69 -7.77
C PHE A 75 -4.17 8.40 -8.32
N LEU A 76 -3.52 7.34 -7.86
CA LEU A 76 -2.45 6.69 -8.63
C LEU A 76 -3.08 5.73 -9.61
N THR A 77 -2.63 5.81 -10.85
CA THR A 77 -3.19 5.04 -11.96
C THR A 77 -2.07 4.36 -12.75
N PRO A 78 -2.38 3.28 -13.49
CA PRO A 78 -1.42 2.68 -14.42
C PRO A 78 -0.94 3.68 -15.47
N LEU A 79 0.32 3.52 -15.91
CA LEU A 79 0.94 4.45 -16.86
C LEU A 79 0.24 4.49 -18.23
N TRP A 80 -0.48 3.45 -18.60
CA TRP A 80 -1.23 3.36 -19.86
C TRP A 80 -2.69 3.85 -19.76
N LEU A 81 -3.24 4.03 -18.55
CA LEU A 81 -4.66 4.43 -18.37
C LEU A 81 -4.89 5.86 -18.85
N ASN A 82 -5.94 6.10 -19.64
CA ASN A 82 -6.29 7.42 -20.15
C ASN A 82 -7.27 8.17 -19.23
N LYS A 83 -7.39 9.49 -19.42
CA LYS A 83 -8.33 10.36 -18.69
C LYS A 83 -9.79 9.98 -18.97
N LEU A 84 -10.10 9.64 -20.21
CA LEU A 84 -11.44 9.24 -20.64
C LEU A 84 -11.81 7.90 -20.00
N ASP A 85 -10.89 6.93 -20.00
CA ASP A 85 -11.09 5.63 -19.36
C ASP A 85 -11.31 5.77 -17.85
N LEU A 86 -10.53 6.64 -17.17
CA LEU A 86 -10.75 6.87 -15.74
C LEU A 86 -12.13 7.51 -15.48
N LYS A 87 -12.54 8.49 -16.30
CA LYS A 87 -13.85 9.14 -16.17
C LYS A 87 -14.99 8.14 -16.38
N ASP A 88 -14.89 7.30 -17.40
CA ASP A 88 -15.84 6.24 -17.71
C ASP A 88 -15.91 5.20 -16.59
N TYR A 89 -14.74 4.78 -16.10
CA TYR A 89 -14.63 3.80 -15.02
C TYR A 89 -15.24 4.28 -13.70
N LEU A 90 -14.95 5.52 -13.30
CA LEU A 90 -15.53 6.11 -12.09
C LEU A 90 -17.05 6.27 -12.20
N TYR A 91 -17.54 6.64 -13.38
CA TYR A 91 -18.97 6.77 -13.63
C TYR A 91 -19.70 5.42 -13.60
N HIS A 92 -19.23 4.43 -14.35
CA HIS A 92 -19.93 3.15 -14.50
C HIS A 92 -19.77 2.22 -13.30
N LEU A 93 -18.60 2.19 -12.65
CA LEU A 93 -18.35 1.27 -11.53
C LEU A 93 -18.70 1.88 -10.17
N TYR A 94 -18.39 3.16 -9.96
CA TYR A 94 -18.57 3.83 -8.67
C TYR A 94 -19.70 4.86 -8.64
N GLY A 95 -20.33 5.18 -9.78
CA GLY A 95 -21.37 6.20 -9.86
C GLY A 95 -20.87 7.62 -9.61
N VAL A 96 -19.55 7.86 -9.69
CA VAL A 96 -18.94 9.16 -9.44
C VAL A 96 -18.93 10.00 -10.72
N GLN A 97 -19.59 11.16 -10.66
CA GLN A 97 -19.60 12.12 -11.76
C GLN A 97 -18.37 13.02 -11.70
N ALA A 98 -17.49 12.87 -12.68
CA ALA A 98 -16.30 13.70 -12.84
C ALA A 98 -16.54 14.83 -13.85
N LEU A 99 -16.43 16.09 -13.42
CA LEU A 99 -16.45 17.25 -14.29
C LEU A 99 -15.23 17.22 -15.21
N ARG A 100 -14.03 17.17 -14.61
CA ARG A 100 -12.75 17.21 -15.30
C ARG A 100 -11.74 16.24 -14.70
N VAL A 101 -10.91 15.66 -15.55
CA VAL A 101 -9.77 14.82 -15.13
C VAL A 101 -8.47 15.45 -15.61
N ARG A 102 -7.53 15.66 -14.69
CA ARG A 102 -6.16 16.09 -14.95
C ARG A 102 -5.23 14.91 -14.71
N SER A 103 -4.25 14.70 -15.59
CA SER A 103 -3.26 13.62 -15.43
C SER A 103 -1.85 14.17 -15.54
N PHE A 104 -0.96 13.70 -14.68
CA PHE A 104 0.46 14.01 -14.75
C PHE A 104 1.28 12.74 -14.47
N ILE A 105 2.43 12.66 -15.12
CA ILE A 105 3.38 11.56 -14.94
C ILE A 105 4.53 12.09 -14.10
N ILE A 106 4.73 11.49 -12.94
CA ILE A 106 5.84 11.76 -12.04
C ILE A 106 7.00 10.89 -12.50
N GLN A 107 8.09 11.53 -12.93
CA GLN A 107 9.31 10.81 -13.31
C GLN A 107 9.97 10.21 -12.06
N GLY A 108 10.41 8.97 -12.17
CA GLY A 108 11.14 8.29 -11.10
C GLY A 108 12.56 8.85 -10.92
N LYS A 109 13.06 8.77 -9.68
CA LYS A 109 14.43 9.18 -9.34
C LYS A 109 15.46 8.28 -10.05
N VAL A 110 16.60 8.86 -10.43
CA VAL A 110 17.78 8.07 -10.86
C VAL A 110 18.35 7.38 -9.63
N ILE A 111 18.33 6.06 -9.65
CA ILE A 111 18.85 5.17 -8.60
C ILE A 111 20.02 4.38 -9.16
N ARG A 112 20.99 4.05 -8.31
CA ARG A 112 22.05 3.11 -8.65
C ARG A 112 21.55 1.71 -8.33
N ASP A 113 21.57 0.80 -9.28
CA ASP A 113 21.27 -0.60 -9.04
C ASP A 113 22.38 -1.18 -8.15
N ASN A 114 22.01 -1.69 -6.97
CA ASN A 114 22.94 -2.26 -6.01
C ASN A 114 23.64 -3.52 -6.54
N ARG A 115 23.03 -4.25 -7.48
CA ARG A 115 23.60 -5.49 -8.02
C ARG A 115 24.56 -5.23 -9.18
N THR A 116 24.20 -4.32 -10.10
CA THR A 116 24.98 -4.08 -11.32
C THR A 116 25.83 -2.81 -11.25
N GLY A 117 25.61 -1.94 -10.26
CA GLY A 117 26.28 -0.66 -10.11
C GLY A 117 25.87 0.39 -11.16
N ARG A 118 24.96 0.05 -12.09
CA ARG A 118 24.50 0.93 -13.17
C ARG A 118 23.49 1.94 -12.65
N LEU A 119 23.48 3.13 -13.24
CA LEU A 119 22.44 4.12 -12.99
C LEU A 119 21.22 3.78 -13.83
N ALA A 120 20.09 3.58 -13.16
CA ALA A 120 18.79 3.34 -13.78
C ALA A 120 17.76 4.31 -13.18
N ARG A 121 16.66 4.57 -13.88
CA ARG A 121 15.54 5.33 -13.29
C ARG A 121 14.53 4.38 -12.69
N ALA A 122 14.01 4.74 -11.52
CA ALA A 122 12.83 4.09 -10.97
C ALA A 122 11.63 4.26 -11.92
N GLY A 123 10.65 3.35 -11.80
CA GLY A 123 9.42 3.42 -12.60
C GLY A 123 8.68 4.74 -12.42
N ALA A 124 8.16 5.27 -13.52
CA ALA A 124 7.33 6.48 -13.48
C ALA A 124 5.95 6.16 -12.90
N ALA A 125 5.41 7.06 -12.08
CA ALA A 125 4.07 6.93 -11.51
C ALA A 125 3.13 7.92 -12.19
N LYS A 126 1.94 7.47 -12.63
CA LYS A 126 0.90 8.37 -13.12
C LYS A 126 -0.03 8.74 -11.97
N LYS A 127 -0.23 10.04 -11.77
CA LYS A 127 -1.22 10.58 -10.85
C LYS A 127 -2.29 11.32 -11.63
N MET A 128 -3.54 11.01 -11.32
CA MET A 128 -4.70 11.69 -11.89
C MET A 128 -5.49 12.38 -10.81
N THR A 129 -5.87 13.63 -11.05
CA THR A 129 -6.75 14.40 -10.17
C THR A 129 -8.09 14.61 -10.87
N VAL A 130 -9.15 14.26 -10.18
CA VAL A 130 -10.53 14.29 -10.65
C VAL A 130 -11.24 15.42 -9.93
N GLU A 131 -11.85 16.31 -10.68
CA GLU A 131 -12.78 17.32 -10.20
C GLU A 131 -14.17 16.71 -10.20
N MET A 132 -14.73 16.47 -9.03
CA MET A 132 -16.01 15.81 -8.84
C MET A 132 -17.13 16.84 -8.86
N VAL A 133 -18.26 16.45 -9.43
CA VAL A 133 -19.48 17.25 -9.36
C VAL A 133 -20.01 17.18 -7.93
N GLN A 134 -20.38 18.32 -7.36
CA GLN A 134 -21.12 18.35 -6.11
C GLN A 134 -22.51 17.79 -6.41
N GLY A 135 -22.83 16.62 -5.87
CA GLY A 135 -24.09 15.98 -6.20
C GLY A 135 -25.28 16.66 -5.55
N GLU A 136 -26.46 16.45 -6.12
CA GLU A 136 -27.72 16.90 -5.55
C GLU A 136 -28.07 16.01 -4.35
N GLU A 137 -28.50 16.67 -3.26
CA GLU A 137 -29.02 16.11 -2.00
C GLU A 137 -28.31 14.84 -1.48
N GLY A 138 -27.27 15.03 -0.65
CA GLY A 138 -26.60 13.96 0.10
C GLY A 138 -25.24 13.51 -0.45
N GLN A 139 -24.89 13.89 -1.67
CA GLN A 139 -23.55 13.68 -2.25
C GLN A 139 -22.69 14.94 -2.08
N GLY A 140 -22.37 15.25 -0.83
CA GLY A 140 -21.51 16.37 -0.48
C GLY A 140 -20.05 16.19 -0.95
N PRO A 141 -19.22 17.25 -0.90
CA PRO A 141 -17.79 17.14 -1.11
C PRO A 141 -17.18 16.03 -0.26
N PHE A 142 -16.31 15.21 -0.85
CA PHE A 142 -15.70 14.11 -0.11
C PHE A 142 -14.58 14.65 0.80
N VAL A 143 -14.73 14.40 2.09
CA VAL A 143 -13.70 14.66 3.09
C VAL A 143 -13.26 13.32 3.66
N TRP A 144 -11.95 13.11 3.73
CA TRP A 144 -11.41 11.90 4.32
C TRP A 144 -11.77 11.83 5.81
N PRO A 145 -12.12 10.64 6.33
CA PRO A 145 -12.28 10.46 7.76
C PRO A 145 -10.97 10.82 8.49
N GLU A 146 -11.12 11.25 9.74
CA GLU A 146 -9.99 11.38 10.65
C GLU A 146 -9.43 10.00 10.96
N VAL A 147 -8.11 9.91 11.05
CA VAL A 147 -7.44 8.64 11.36
C VAL A 147 -7.30 8.59 12.88
N PRO A 148 -7.67 7.48 13.54
CA PRO A 148 -7.51 7.34 14.99
C PRO A 148 -6.05 7.55 15.42
N ASP A 149 -5.86 8.23 16.56
CA ASP A 149 -4.54 8.59 17.06
C ASP A 149 -3.67 7.36 17.38
N GLU A 150 -4.28 6.26 17.83
CA GLU A 150 -3.60 5.00 18.17
C GLU A 150 -2.88 4.41 16.94
N VAL A 151 -3.60 4.28 15.82
CA VAL A 151 -3.06 3.75 14.55
C VAL A 151 -1.93 4.65 14.05
N LEU A 152 -2.12 5.97 14.16
CA LEU A 152 -1.11 6.93 13.72
C LEU A 152 0.16 6.87 14.57
N ALA A 153 0.04 6.64 15.88
CA ALA A 153 1.17 6.47 16.78
C ALA A 153 1.95 5.19 16.47
N GLU A 154 1.27 4.06 16.24
CA GLU A 154 1.90 2.80 15.87
C GLU A 154 2.62 2.88 14.52
N ASP A 155 1.99 3.49 13.52
CA ASP A 155 2.57 3.70 12.20
C ASP A 155 3.83 4.59 12.28
N ARG A 156 3.77 5.68 13.04
CA ARG A 156 4.93 6.57 13.27
C ARG A 156 6.05 5.84 13.98
N ALA A 157 5.76 5.10 15.06
CA ALA A 157 6.78 4.35 15.79
C ALA A 157 7.47 3.30 14.88
N THR A 158 6.69 2.64 14.03
CA THR A 158 7.21 1.66 13.05
C THR A 158 8.07 2.35 11.98
N GLN A 159 7.66 3.51 11.48
CA GLN A 159 8.43 4.30 10.52
C GLN A 159 9.73 4.81 11.15
N ASP A 160 9.68 5.39 12.34
CA ASP A 160 10.85 5.89 13.07
C ASP A 160 11.85 4.77 13.36
N ALA A 161 11.38 3.58 13.73
CA ALA A 161 12.23 2.42 13.96
C ALA A 161 12.93 1.96 12.67
N ARG A 162 12.21 1.96 11.54
CA ARG A 162 12.78 1.64 10.22
C ARG A 162 13.82 2.69 9.80
N ASP A 163 13.52 3.96 9.95
CA ASP A 163 14.41 5.05 9.57
C ASP A 163 15.68 5.05 10.41
N LYS A 164 15.57 4.80 11.73
CA LYS A 164 16.73 4.61 12.61
C LYS A 164 17.58 3.43 12.18
N ALA A 165 16.97 2.29 11.84
CA ALA A 165 17.71 1.12 11.38
C ALA A 165 18.43 1.37 10.03
N VAL A 166 17.78 2.07 9.09
CA VAL A 166 18.38 2.45 7.81
C VAL A 166 19.54 3.42 8.03
N GLU A 167 19.37 4.43 8.89
CA GLU A 167 20.42 5.40 9.19
C GLU A 167 21.59 4.75 9.93
N GLU A 168 21.35 3.84 10.86
CA GLU A 168 22.42 3.08 11.53
C GLU A 168 23.20 2.22 10.52
N GLN A 169 22.51 1.51 9.61
CA GLN A 169 23.17 0.78 8.54
C GLN A 169 24.00 1.70 7.63
N ARG A 170 23.45 2.87 7.30
CA ARG A 170 24.15 3.88 6.50
C ARG A 170 25.39 4.42 7.20
N MET A 171 25.29 4.69 8.51
CA MET A 171 26.41 5.12 9.35
C MET A 171 27.49 4.04 9.44
N ARG A 172 27.12 2.77 9.64
CA ARG A 172 28.08 1.65 9.64
C ARG A 172 28.82 1.49 8.31
N GLN A 173 28.18 1.83 7.19
CA GLN A 173 28.79 1.81 5.86
C GLN A 173 29.64 3.06 5.57
N HIS A 174 29.53 4.12 6.36
CA HIS A 174 30.29 5.35 6.15
C HIS A 174 31.79 5.11 6.44
N PRO A 175 32.71 5.53 5.54
CA PRO A 175 34.15 5.29 5.73
C PRO A 175 34.72 5.86 7.03
N HIS A 176 34.14 6.96 7.51
CA HIS A 176 34.54 7.64 8.75
C HIS A 176 34.19 6.82 10.01
N GLU A 177 33.19 5.94 9.96
CA GLU A 177 32.78 5.13 11.11
C GLU A 177 33.88 4.17 11.57
N ARG A 178 34.77 3.77 10.65
CA ARG A 178 35.96 2.95 10.96
C ARG A 178 36.91 3.60 11.97
N TYR A 179 36.85 4.92 12.13
CA TYR A 179 37.71 5.68 13.05
C TYR A 179 37.02 5.99 14.38
N LYS A 180 35.73 5.65 14.54
CA LYS A 180 35.08 5.79 15.84
C LYS A 180 35.49 4.63 16.75
N LEU A 181 35.86 4.96 17.99
CA LEU A 181 36.12 3.97 19.01
C LEU A 181 34.83 3.20 19.34
N ASP A 182 34.92 1.89 19.57
CA ASP A 182 33.79 1.10 20.06
C ASP A 182 33.29 1.71 21.38
N PRO A 183 31.96 1.86 21.59
CA PRO A 183 31.42 2.37 22.84
C PRO A 183 31.95 1.69 24.11
N ARG A 184 32.30 0.39 24.04
CA ARG A 184 32.92 -0.34 25.15
C ARG A 184 34.33 0.17 25.46
N ASP A 185 35.14 0.36 24.42
CA ASP A 185 36.50 0.86 24.53
C ASP A 185 36.51 2.33 24.96
N ALA A 186 35.53 3.12 24.49
CA ALA A 186 35.35 4.51 24.89
C ALA A 186 35.08 4.65 26.39
N LYS A 187 34.26 3.76 26.99
CA LYS A 187 34.01 3.74 28.44
C LYS A 187 35.27 3.40 29.22
N GLY A 188 35.97 2.35 28.83
CA GLY A 188 37.23 1.96 29.48
C GLY A 188 38.31 3.04 29.38
N LEU A 189 38.44 3.69 28.21
CA LEU A 189 39.37 4.79 28.00
C LEU A 189 38.99 6.00 28.86
N LYS A 190 37.70 6.32 28.98
CA LYS A 190 37.20 7.41 29.83
C LYS A 190 37.49 7.16 31.30
N GLU A 191 37.31 5.94 31.79
CA GLU A 191 37.65 5.56 33.17
C GLU A 191 39.14 5.65 33.44
N ARG A 192 39.98 5.12 32.54
CA ARG A 192 41.44 5.24 32.61
C ARG A 192 41.89 6.71 32.60
N ALA A 193 41.34 7.52 31.70
CA ALA A 193 41.62 8.96 31.66
C ALA A 193 41.23 9.66 32.98
N ARG A 194 40.08 9.30 33.57
CA ARG A 194 39.65 9.83 34.87
C ARG A 194 40.61 9.44 35.99
N LEU A 195 41.10 8.19 36.01
CA LEU A 195 42.05 7.71 37.01
C LEU A 195 43.42 8.40 36.91
N LEU A 196 43.88 8.68 35.69
CA LEU A 196 45.10 9.45 35.43
C LEU A 196 44.95 10.90 35.92
N LEU A 197 43.83 11.56 35.61
CA LEU A 197 43.55 12.92 36.06
C LEU A 197 43.42 13.03 37.58
N GLN A 198 42.89 11.99 38.24
CA GLN A 198 42.82 11.91 39.71
C GLN A 198 44.16 11.57 40.37
N GLY A 199 45.20 11.26 39.59
CA GLY A 199 46.52 10.87 40.10
C GLY A 199 46.58 9.49 40.77
N LYS A 200 45.50 8.70 40.68
CA LYS A 200 45.43 7.33 41.25
C LYS A 200 46.28 6.34 40.46
N VAL A 201 46.45 6.61 39.17
CA VAL A 201 47.30 5.84 38.26
C VAL A 201 48.29 6.82 37.64
N ARG A 202 49.56 6.44 37.58
CA ARG A 202 50.60 7.20 36.87
C ARG A 202 50.76 6.62 35.47
N TRP A 203 50.70 7.46 34.44
CA TRP A 203 50.92 7.04 33.06
C TRP A 203 52.32 6.43 32.89
N ARG A 204 52.40 5.30 32.18
CA ARG A 204 53.65 4.65 31.78
C ARG A 204 53.56 4.23 30.30
N PRO A 205 54.69 4.11 29.59
CA PRO A 205 54.70 3.57 28.24
C PRO A 205 54.25 2.10 28.23
N SER A 206 53.49 1.71 27.22
CA SER A 206 52.93 0.35 27.11
C SER A 206 53.99 -0.76 27.01
N TRP A 207 55.23 -0.44 26.61
CA TRP A 207 56.33 -1.41 26.58
C TRP A 207 56.84 -1.78 27.98
N GLU A 208 56.66 -0.93 29.00
CA GLU A 208 57.03 -1.26 30.39
C GLU A 208 55.99 -2.21 31.02
N GLU A 209 54.70 -2.01 30.74
CA GLU A 209 53.62 -2.87 31.23
C GLU A 209 53.66 -4.29 30.64
N ASN A 210 54.07 -4.42 29.37
CA ASN A 210 54.15 -5.71 28.67
C ASN A 210 55.49 -6.46 28.91
N GLY A 211 56.30 -6.02 29.89
CA GLY A 211 57.56 -6.70 30.27
C GLY A 211 58.79 -6.34 29.42
N GLY A 212 58.70 -5.38 28.49
CA GLY A 212 59.81 -4.94 27.63
C GLY A 212 60.93 -4.21 28.36
N ALA A 213 60.69 -3.71 29.57
CA ALA A 213 61.74 -3.11 30.41
C ALA A 213 62.87 -4.10 30.73
N ALA A 214 62.56 -5.40 30.84
CA ALA A 214 63.57 -6.45 31.05
C ALA A 214 64.47 -6.65 29.82
N ALA A 215 63.94 -6.45 28.60
CA ALA A 215 64.70 -6.62 27.35
C ALA A 215 65.66 -5.45 27.08
N VAL A 216 65.27 -4.22 27.44
CA VAL A 216 66.14 -3.03 27.28
C VAL A 216 67.28 -3.01 28.31
N ALA A 217 67.04 -3.55 29.52
CA ALA A 217 68.10 -3.73 30.52
C ALA A 217 69.14 -4.78 30.10
N MET A 218 68.72 -5.84 29.40
CA MET A 218 69.61 -6.92 28.94
C MET A 218 70.44 -6.55 27.68
N GLY A 219 70.01 -5.54 26.91
CA GLY A 219 70.69 -5.10 25.68
C GLY A 219 71.70 -3.96 25.85
N ARG A 220 72.03 -3.57 27.08
CA ARG A 220 72.94 -2.44 27.38
C ARG A 220 74.33 -2.84 27.89
N GLU A 221 74.63 -4.15 27.93
CA GLU A 221 75.93 -4.71 28.37
C GLU A 221 76.81 -5.23 27.20
N GLY A 222 76.68 -4.65 25.99
CA GLY A 222 77.50 -4.99 24.82
C GLY A 222 78.27 -3.79 24.28
#